data_AF-A0A7W1FVK4-F1
#
_entry.id   AF-A0A7W1FVK4-F1
#
_cell.length_a   1.000
_cell.length_b   1.000
_cell.length_c   1.000
_cell.angle_alpha   90.00
_cell.angle_beta   90.00
_cell.angle_gamma   90.00
#
_symmetry.space_group_name_H-M   'P 1'
#
loop_
_entity.id
_entity.type
_entity.pdbx_description
1 polymer ?
#
loop_
_entity_poly.entity_id
_entity_poly.type
_entity_poly.pdbx_seq_one_letter_code
_entity_poly.pdbx_strand_id
1 'polypeptide(L)' 'MSHRIRKVAVLGAGTMGAAIAAHCANAGLEVDLL' A
#
# COMPACT_ATOMS: atom_id res chain seq x y z
N MET A 1 -4.00 22.39 5.37
CA MET A 1 -4.85 21.20 5.56
C MET A 1 -4.05 19.96 5.19
N SER A 2 -3.87 19.01 6.09
CA SER A 2 -3.23 17.73 5.77
C SER A 2 -4.30 16.72 5.35
N HIS A 3 -4.19 16.19 4.13
CA HIS A 3 -5.05 15.09 3.69
C HIS A 3 -4.47 13.78 4.20
N ARG A 4 -5.21 13.06 5.04
CA ARG A 4 -4.80 11.74 5.51
C ARG A 4 -5.08 10.71 4.42
N ILE A 5 -4.04 10.04 3.95
CA ILE A 5 -4.18 8.89 3.04
C ILE A 5 -4.78 7.72 3.82
N ARG A 6 -5.80 7.08 3.24
CA ARG A 6 -6.50 5.94 3.83
C ARG A 6 -6.37 4.66 3.01
N LYS A 7 -6.06 4.80 1.71
CA LYS A 7 -5.99 3.70 0.74
C LYS A 7 -4.81 3.89 -0.22
N VAL A 8 -4.13 2.80 -0.57
CA VAL A 8 -3.00 2.74 -1.51
C VAL A 8 -3.22 1.61 -2.50
N ALA A 9 -2.91 1.85 -3.78
CA ALA A 9 -2.82 0.79 -4.78
C ALA A 9 -1.35 0.61 -5.20
N VAL A 10 -0.84 -0.62 -5.13
CA VAL A 10 0.50 -0.97 -5.59
C VAL A 10 0.36 -1.70 -6.92
N LEU A 11 0.95 -1.13 -7.97
CA LEU A 11 0.97 -1.74 -9.30
C LEU A 11 2.25 -2.58 -9.45
N GLY A 12 2.08 -3.88 -9.65
CA GLY A 12 3.15 -4.86 -9.79
C GLY A 12 3.33 -5.72 -8.54
N ALA A 13 2.94 -6.99 -8.62
CA ALA A 13 3.08 -7.99 -7.56
C ALA A 13 4.46 -8.69 -7.51
N GLY A 14 5.50 -8.05 -8.04
CA GLY A 14 6.88 -8.51 -7.84
C GLY A 14 7.32 -8.44 -6.38
N THR A 15 8.48 -9.00 -6.04
CA THR A 15 8.98 -9.05 -4.65
C THR A 15 9.01 -7.68 -3.97
N MET A 16 9.42 -6.65 -4.70
CA MET A 16 9.42 -5.27 -4.21
C MET A 16 7.99 -4.75 -3.96
N GLY A 17 7.07 -4.95 -4.90
CA GLY A 17 5.70 -4.48 -4.78
C GLY A 17 4.93 -5.17 -3.64
N ALA A 18 5.12 -6.48 -3.47
CA ALA A 18 4.56 -7.22 -2.34
C ALA A 18 5.08 -6.69 -1.00
N ALA A 19 6.38 -6.38 -0.90
CA ALA A 19 6.96 -5.81 0.33
C ALA A 19 6.42 -4.40 0.63
N ILE A 20 6.25 -3.55 -0.39
CA ILE A 20 5.63 -2.22 -0.26
C ILE A 20 4.18 -2.36 0.22
N ALA A 21 3.39 -3.22 -0.42
CA ALA A 21 2.00 -3.47 -0.06
C ALA A 21 1.88 -3.95 1.39
N ALA A 22 2.73 -4.90 1.80
CA ALA A 22 2.76 -5.41 3.18
C ALA A 22 3.12 -4.32 4.19
N HIS A 23 4.10 -3.46 3.88
CA HIS A 23 4.45 -2.35 4.76
C HIS A 23 3.30 -1.36 4.92
N CYS A 24 2.62 -0.99 3.83
CA CYS A 24 1.44 -0.11 3.87
C CYS A 24 0.27 -0.74 4.66
N ALA A 25 0.02 -2.03 4.47
CA ALA A 25 -1.02 -2.75 5.23
C ALA A 25 -0.68 -2.79 6.73
N ASN A 26 0.59 -3.03 7.10
CA ASN A 26 1.05 -2.98 8.49
C ASN A 26 0.91 -1.58 9.11
N ALA A 27 0.99 -0.51 8.31
CA ALA A 27 0.74 0.86 8.75
C ALA A 27 -0.77 1.18 8.91
N GLY A 28 -1.66 0.21 8.65
CA GLY A 28 -3.10 0.36 8.79
C GLY A 28 -3.80 1.00 7.60
N LEU A 29 -3.14 1.03 6.43
CA LEU A 29 -3.76 1.51 5.19
C LEU A 29 -4.54 0.37 4.53
N GLU A 30 -5.64 0.71 3.85
CA GLU A 30 -6.29 -0.21 2.92
C GLU A 30 -5.40 -0.34 1.67
N VAL A 31 -5.06 -1.57 1.26
CA VAL A 31 -4.11 -1.80 0.17
C VAL A 31 -4.73 -2.70 -0.91
N ASP A 32 -4.75 -2.20 -2.15
CA ASP A 32 -4.96 -3.02 -3.34
C ASP A 32 -3.59 -3.35 -3.96
N LEU A 33 -3.33 -4.63 -4.25
CA LEU A 33 -2.13 -5.06 -4.98
C LEU A 33 -2.59 -5.61 -6.34
N LEU A 34 -2.08 -5.02 -7.42
CA LEU A 34 -2.49 -5.28 -8.80
C LEU A 34 -1.32 -5.84 -9.65
#